data_AF-A0AAN8CD68-F1
#
_entry.id   AF-A0AAN8CD68-F1
#
_cell.length_a   1.000
_cell.length_b   1.000
_cell.length_c   1.000
_cell.angle_alpha   90.00
_cell.angle_beta   90.00
_cell.angle_gamma   90.00
#
_symmetry.space_group_name_H-M   'P 1'
#
loop_
_entity.id
_entity.type
_entity.pdbx_description
1 polymer ?
#
loop_
_entity_poly.entity_id
_entity_poly.type
_entity_poly.pdbx_seq_one_letter_code
_entity_poly.pdbx_strand_id
1 'polypeptide(L)'
;MQLSRDQQAAIQTATVGQRTNPQWQLHRQGRLTASNFGAVLRSGLSSTPCASLMKRVLGGYNLDRVMAVNWGVVNEIEGVKAFVQAYRVTVFESGLFVSESGVLGASPDGLVQPSALLEMKCPHSQRNMTIAEAVQLPSFCLREEGGSYILKENHPYWHQVQGQLHITDRSLCYFVVWTTKEAIIILIPKDPAWHGNLLLLENFYTQHMLPVLASREEDI
;
A
#
# COMPACT_ATOMS: atom_id res chain seq x y z
N MET A 1 15.40 13.02 -14.03
CA MET A 1 14.99 12.27 -15.24
C MET A 1 13.63 11.67 -14.93
N GLN A 2 12.62 11.88 -15.77
CA GLN A 2 11.29 11.27 -15.62
C GLN A 2 11.23 9.95 -16.38
N LEU A 3 10.50 8.97 -15.86
CA LEU A 3 10.23 7.70 -16.53
C LEU A 3 9.12 7.91 -17.57
N SER A 4 9.36 7.43 -18.79
CA SER A 4 8.33 7.32 -19.81
C SER A 4 7.26 6.28 -19.42
N ARG A 5 6.07 6.38 -20.04
CA ARG A 5 4.98 5.41 -19.83
C ARG A 5 5.41 3.99 -20.18
N ASP A 6 6.21 3.82 -21.23
CA ASP A 6 6.72 2.50 -21.63
C ASP A 6 7.67 1.91 -20.59
N GLN A 7 8.52 2.74 -19.98
CA GLN A 7 9.40 2.31 -18.88
C GLN A 7 8.57 1.94 -17.63
N GLN A 8 7.55 2.71 -17.29
CA GLN A 8 6.65 2.40 -16.17
C GLN A 8 5.91 1.07 -16.42
N ALA A 9 5.36 0.86 -17.62
CA ALA A 9 4.69 -0.39 -18.00
C ALA A 9 5.65 -1.59 -18.01
N ALA A 10 6.88 -1.41 -18.49
CA ALA A 10 7.90 -2.45 -18.48
C ALA A 10 8.24 -2.88 -17.04
N ILE A 11 8.43 -1.93 -16.12
CA ILE A 11 8.65 -2.24 -14.70
C ILE A 11 7.44 -2.98 -14.13
N GLN A 12 6.22 -2.49 -14.38
CA GLN A 12 5.01 -3.13 -13.88
C GLN A 12 4.91 -4.58 -14.36
N THR A 13 5.13 -4.83 -15.65
CA THR A 13 5.08 -6.17 -16.25
C THR A 13 6.16 -7.08 -15.70
N ALA A 14 7.41 -6.59 -15.62
CA ALA A 14 8.55 -7.36 -15.13
C ALA A 14 8.45 -7.74 -13.63
N THR A 15 7.57 -7.07 -12.88
CA THR A 15 7.44 -7.21 -11.43
C THR A 15 6.10 -7.84 -10.99
N VAL A 16 5.28 -8.32 -11.94
CA VAL A 16 4.06 -9.10 -11.64
C VAL A 16 4.40 -10.32 -10.78
N GLY A 17 3.52 -10.68 -9.84
CA GLY A 17 3.74 -11.74 -8.84
C GLY A 17 4.33 -11.24 -7.51
N GLN A 18 4.79 -9.98 -7.49
CA GLN A 18 5.23 -9.28 -6.28
C GLN A 18 6.24 -10.07 -5.43
N ARG A 19 5.82 -10.54 -4.24
CA ARG A 19 6.71 -11.22 -3.28
C ARG A 19 7.37 -12.47 -3.88
N THR A 20 6.73 -13.16 -4.82
CA THR A 20 7.28 -14.35 -5.49
C THR A 20 8.21 -14.01 -6.66
N ASN A 21 8.28 -12.73 -7.04
CA ASN A 21 9.12 -12.23 -8.13
C ASN A 21 10.31 -11.41 -7.58
N PRO A 22 11.55 -11.91 -7.68
CA PRO A 22 12.72 -11.18 -7.20
C PRO A 22 12.91 -9.79 -7.82
N GLN A 23 12.49 -9.58 -9.08
CA GLN A 23 12.57 -8.27 -9.74
C GLN A 23 11.74 -7.22 -9.00
N TRP A 24 10.61 -7.62 -8.40
CA TRP A 24 9.78 -6.71 -7.62
C TRP A 24 10.52 -6.16 -6.40
N GLN A 25 11.31 -6.98 -5.70
CA GLN A 25 12.11 -6.50 -4.57
C GLN A 25 13.20 -5.53 -5.02
N LEU A 26 13.92 -5.87 -6.11
CA LEU A 26 14.96 -5.02 -6.69
C LEU A 26 14.39 -3.66 -7.13
N HIS A 27 13.28 -3.64 -7.85
CA HIS A 27 12.64 -2.40 -8.28
C HIS A 27 11.99 -1.62 -7.13
N ARG A 28 11.69 -2.23 -5.98
CA ARG A 28 11.19 -1.49 -4.81
C ARG A 28 12.29 -0.86 -3.98
N GLN A 29 13.48 -1.44 -4.00
CA GLN A 29 14.61 -0.91 -3.27
C GLN A 29 14.90 0.53 -3.70
N GLY A 30 15.14 1.39 -2.72
CA GLY A 30 15.42 2.80 -2.96
C GLY A 30 14.21 3.65 -3.39
N ARG A 31 12.97 3.11 -3.39
CA ARG A 31 11.74 3.88 -3.68
C ARG A 31 10.89 4.05 -2.42
N LEU A 32 10.16 5.16 -2.33
CA LEU A 32 9.14 5.35 -1.30
C LEU A 32 7.84 4.66 -1.75
N THR A 33 7.41 3.62 -1.04
CA THR A 33 6.24 2.82 -1.43
C THR A 33 4.95 3.24 -0.73
N ALA A 34 3.80 3.02 -1.37
CA ALA A 34 2.47 3.45 -0.90
C ALA A 34 2.13 3.02 0.54
N SER A 35 2.55 1.83 0.95
CA SER A 35 2.38 1.33 2.33
C SER A 35 3.05 2.21 3.40
N ASN A 36 4.00 3.06 3.02
CA ASN A 36 4.71 3.99 3.90
C ASN A 36 4.20 5.45 3.79
N PHE A 37 3.34 5.79 2.82
CA PHE A 37 2.90 7.17 2.60
C PHE A 37 2.22 7.77 3.82
N GLY A 38 1.32 7.02 4.46
CA GLY A 38 0.65 7.49 5.67
C GLY A 38 1.61 7.74 6.84
N ALA A 39 2.72 6.98 6.94
CA ALA A 39 3.72 7.23 7.97
C ALA A 39 4.52 8.51 7.71
N VAL A 40 4.84 8.78 6.45
CA VAL A 40 5.52 10.02 6.04
C VAL A 40 4.61 11.23 6.22
N LEU A 41 3.38 11.20 5.73
CA LEU A 41 2.45 12.33 5.81
C LEU A 41 2.10 12.68 7.28
N ARG A 42 1.95 11.68 8.15
CA ARG A 42 1.72 11.92 9.59
C ARG A 42 2.96 12.34 10.38
N SER A 43 4.15 12.30 9.79
CA SER A 43 5.37 12.83 10.44
C SER A 43 5.37 14.36 10.51
N GLY A 44 4.37 15.02 9.93
CA GLY A 44 4.31 16.47 9.78
C GLY A 44 5.32 17.01 8.76
N LEU A 45 5.97 16.11 7.99
CA LEU A 45 7.02 16.46 7.02
C LEU A 45 8.11 17.33 7.66
N SER A 46 8.49 16.97 8.89
CA SER A 46 9.53 17.65 9.64
C SER A 46 10.84 17.69 8.84
N SER A 47 11.57 18.80 8.95
CA SER A 47 12.91 18.95 8.40
C SER A 47 13.91 17.91 8.94
N THR A 48 13.59 17.28 10.08
CA THR A 48 14.39 16.19 10.66
C THR A 48 13.48 15.00 10.95
N PRO A 49 13.28 14.08 9.99
CA PRO A 49 12.49 12.88 10.20
C PRO A 49 13.11 12.01 11.30
N CYS A 50 12.28 11.39 12.13
CA CYS A 50 12.78 10.53 13.20
C CYS A 50 13.49 9.29 12.63
N ALA A 51 14.51 8.81 13.35
CA ALA A 51 15.34 7.68 12.91
C ALA A 51 14.54 6.41 12.63
N SER A 52 13.44 6.17 13.36
CA SER A 52 12.57 5.01 13.14
C SER A 52 11.79 5.10 11.82
N LEU A 53 11.35 6.30 11.42
CA LEU A 53 10.75 6.52 10.10
C LEU A 53 11.78 6.32 9.00
N MET A 54 12.97 6.88 9.13
CA MET A 54 14.05 6.72 8.14
C MET A 54 14.44 5.25 7.97
N LYS A 55 14.62 4.51 9.08
CA LYS A 55 14.91 3.07 9.04
C LYS A 55 13.79 2.29 8.33
N ARG A 56 12.53 2.68 8.53
CA ARG A 56 11.38 2.05 7.87
C ARG A 56 11.38 2.27 6.36
N VAL A 57 11.50 3.53 5.92
CA VAL A 57 11.40 3.86 4.48
C VAL A 57 12.63 3.43 3.68
N LEU A 58 13.79 3.28 4.32
CA LEU A 58 15.03 2.78 3.70
C LEU A 58 15.13 1.24 3.70
N GLY A 59 14.07 0.51 4.06
CA GLY A 59 14.05 -0.95 4.04
C GLY A 59 14.90 -1.62 5.13
N GLY A 60 15.23 -0.92 6.21
CA GLY A 60 16.11 -1.41 7.28
C GLY A 60 15.48 -2.40 8.25
N TYR A 61 14.28 -2.92 7.97
CA TYR A 61 13.64 -3.97 8.76
C TYR A 61 13.49 -5.23 7.92
N ASN A 62 14.13 -6.31 8.36
CA ASN A 62 13.80 -7.65 7.87
C ASN A 62 12.47 -8.07 8.52
N LEU A 63 11.43 -8.20 7.70
CA LEU A 63 10.08 -8.54 8.14
C LEU A 63 9.72 -10.01 7.93
N ASP A 64 10.64 -10.83 7.40
CA ASP A 64 10.38 -12.23 7.01
C ASP A 64 9.98 -13.12 8.20
N ARG A 65 10.37 -12.73 9.42
CA ARG A 65 10.10 -13.46 10.66
C ARG A 65 8.94 -12.89 11.48
N VAL A 66 8.24 -11.87 10.97
CA VAL A 66 7.14 -11.24 11.70
C VAL A 66 5.86 -12.06 11.50
N MET A 67 5.32 -12.64 12.58
CA MET A 67 4.12 -13.49 12.52
C MET A 67 2.93 -12.81 11.82
N ALA A 68 2.76 -11.50 12.01
CA ALA A 68 1.71 -10.73 11.33
C ALA A 68 1.88 -10.68 9.80
N VAL A 69 3.12 -10.74 9.29
CA VAL A 69 3.42 -10.74 7.84
C VAL A 69 3.12 -12.11 7.25
N ASN A 70 3.50 -13.20 7.92
CA ASN A 70 3.15 -14.54 7.47
C ASN A 70 1.64 -14.80 7.54
N TRP A 71 0.98 -14.27 8.59
CA TRP A 71 -0.48 -14.26 8.67
C TRP A 71 -1.11 -13.52 7.48
N GLY A 72 -0.63 -12.31 7.18
CA GLY A 72 -1.09 -11.53 6.03
C GLY A 72 -0.99 -12.34 4.74
N VAL A 73 0.20 -12.82 4.40
CA VAL A 73 0.45 -13.52 3.12
C VAL A 73 -0.40 -14.79 2.93
N VAL A 74 -0.57 -15.60 3.98
CA VAL A 74 -1.39 -16.81 3.86
C VAL A 74 -2.87 -16.46 3.70
N ASN A 75 -3.37 -15.51 4.50
CA ASN A 75 -4.79 -15.19 4.52
C ASN A 75 -5.20 -14.22 3.39
N GLU A 76 -4.27 -13.45 2.82
CA GLU A 76 -4.51 -12.61 1.66
C GLU A 76 -4.94 -13.47 0.46
N ILE A 77 -4.26 -14.60 0.22
CA ILE A 77 -4.60 -15.53 -0.87
C ILE A 77 -6.02 -16.08 -0.70
N GLU A 78 -6.37 -16.56 0.50
CA GLU A 78 -7.71 -17.10 0.77
C GLU A 78 -8.79 -16.00 0.76
N GLY A 79 -8.46 -14.81 1.26
CA GLY A 79 -9.33 -13.63 1.19
C GLY A 79 -9.63 -13.21 -0.24
N VAL A 80 -8.63 -13.22 -1.13
CA VAL A 80 -8.80 -12.90 -2.55
C VAL A 80 -9.71 -13.94 -3.23
N LYS A 81 -9.52 -15.23 -2.95
CA LYS A 81 -10.39 -16.29 -3.49
C LYS A 81 -11.84 -16.11 -3.05
N ALA A 82 -12.07 -15.86 -1.76
CA ALA A 82 -13.40 -15.62 -1.22
C ALA A 82 -14.05 -14.38 -1.85
N PHE A 83 -13.28 -13.30 -2.03
CA PHE A 83 -13.72 -12.08 -2.71
C PHE A 83 -14.13 -12.34 -4.16
N VAL A 84 -13.28 -13.00 -4.95
CA VAL A 84 -13.55 -13.36 -6.35
C VAL A 84 -14.84 -14.17 -6.47
N GLN A 85 -15.03 -15.17 -5.60
CA GLN A 85 -16.20 -16.02 -5.61
C GLN A 85 -17.49 -15.25 -5.24
N ALA A 86 -17.44 -14.41 -4.21
CA ALA A 86 -18.61 -13.68 -3.72
C ALA A 86 -19.05 -12.58 -4.69
N TYR A 87 -18.11 -11.87 -5.31
CA TYR A 87 -18.40 -10.69 -6.14
C TYR A 87 -18.44 -11.02 -7.64
N ARG A 88 -18.06 -12.25 -8.03
CA ARG A 88 -18.00 -12.70 -9.43
C ARG A 88 -17.16 -11.75 -10.30
N VAL A 89 -16.09 -11.22 -9.73
CA VAL A 89 -15.13 -10.35 -10.41
C VAL A 89 -13.86 -11.12 -10.74
N THR A 90 -13.15 -10.69 -11.78
CA THR A 90 -11.82 -11.22 -12.08
C THR A 90 -10.77 -10.30 -11.47
N VAL A 91 -9.87 -10.88 -10.68
CA VAL A 91 -8.71 -10.20 -10.10
C VAL A 91 -7.47 -10.67 -10.86
N PHE A 92 -6.72 -9.74 -11.44
CA PHE A 92 -5.44 -9.99 -12.08
C PHE A 92 -4.30 -9.71 -11.12
N GLU A 93 -3.22 -10.48 -11.23
CA GLU A 93 -2.00 -10.22 -10.49
C GLU A 93 -1.44 -8.83 -10.84
N SER A 94 -0.88 -8.18 -9.83
CA SER A 94 -0.36 -6.83 -9.91
C SER A 94 1.16 -6.82 -9.76
N GLY A 95 1.80 -5.80 -10.30
CA GLY A 95 3.25 -5.56 -10.18
C GLY A 95 3.55 -4.29 -9.40
N LEU A 96 4.69 -3.69 -9.66
CA LEU A 96 5.05 -2.37 -9.16
C LEU A 96 4.67 -1.30 -10.19
N PHE A 97 3.74 -0.44 -9.81
CA PHE A 97 3.49 0.82 -10.49
C PHE A 97 4.42 1.89 -9.91
N VAL A 98 4.99 2.73 -10.77
CA VAL A 98 5.98 3.74 -10.36
C VAL A 98 5.50 5.10 -10.85
N SER A 99 5.68 6.16 -10.04
CA SER A 99 5.39 7.54 -10.46
C SER A 99 6.25 7.98 -11.65
N GLU A 100 5.84 9.05 -12.31
CA GLU A 100 6.61 9.65 -13.42
C GLU A 100 8.01 10.09 -12.98
N SER A 101 8.16 10.58 -11.75
CA SER A 101 9.45 10.89 -11.14
C SER A 101 10.34 9.67 -10.90
N GLY A 102 9.78 8.46 -10.90
CA GLY A 102 10.50 7.21 -10.64
C GLY A 102 10.71 6.88 -9.16
N VAL A 103 10.44 7.81 -8.24
CA VAL A 103 10.81 7.68 -6.81
C VAL A 103 9.70 7.13 -5.93
N LEU A 104 8.44 7.27 -6.35
CA LEU A 104 7.28 6.72 -5.64
C LEU A 104 6.84 5.41 -6.30
N GLY A 105 6.39 4.46 -5.49
CA GLY A 105 5.91 3.16 -5.98
C GLY A 105 4.65 2.66 -5.28
N ALA A 106 3.82 1.91 -6.00
CA ALA A 106 2.62 1.28 -5.49
C ALA A 106 2.50 -0.16 -6.03
N SER A 107 2.16 -1.10 -5.15
CA SER A 107 1.80 -2.47 -5.53
C SER A 107 0.49 -2.81 -4.85
N PRO A 108 -0.65 -2.58 -5.53
CA PRO A 108 -1.95 -3.07 -5.09
C PRO A 108 -1.95 -4.61 -5.05
N ASP A 109 -2.75 -5.23 -4.19
CA ASP A 109 -2.81 -6.70 -4.08
C ASP A 109 -3.44 -7.35 -5.32
N GLY A 110 -4.26 -6.62 -6.07
CA GLY A 110 -4.79 -7.08 -7.34
C GLY A 110 -5.37 -5.95 -8.20
N LEU A 111 -5.54 -6.25 -9.49
CA LEU A 111 -6.18 -5.36 -10.45
C LEU A 111 -7.56 -5.92 -10.80
N VAL A 112 -8.60 -5.12 -10.64
CA VAL A 112 -9.98 -5.50 -10.95
C VAL A 112 -10.43 -4.70 -12.17
N GLN A 113 -10.93 -5.40 -13.19
CA GLN A 113 -11.44 -4.75 -14.40
C GLN A 113 -12.78 -4.03 -14.13
N PRO A 114 -13.07 -2.92 -14.84
CA PRO A 114 -12.22 -2.26 -15.84
C PRO A 114 -11.16 -1.33 -15.24
N SER A 115 -11.41 -0.70 -14.09
CA SER A 115 -10.57 0.41 -13.60
C SER A 115 -10.45 0.46 -12.07
N ALA A 116 -10.52 -0.70 -11.41
CA ALA A 116 -10.45 -0.82 -9.97
C ALA A 116 -9.20 -1.57 -9.49
N LEU A 117 -8.89 -1.40 -8.21
CA LEU A 117 -7.84 -2.10 -7.49
C LEU A 117 -8.47 -2.99 -6.41
N LEU A 118 -7.72 -3.98 -5.97
CA LEU A 118 -7.98 -4.74 -4.76
C LEU A 118 -6.86 -4.45 -3.76
N GLU A 119 -7.24 -4.13 -2.53
CA GLU A 119 -6.34 -4.06 -1.38
C GLU A 119 -6.95 -4.90 -0.25
N MET A 120 -6.25 -5.96 0.14
CA MET A 120 -6.67 -6.95 1.11
C MET A 120 -5.93 -6.72 2.43
N LYS A 121 -6.66 -6.62 3.54
CA LYS A 121 -6.10 -6.50 4.88
C LYS A 121 -6.59 -7.63 5.76
N CYS A 122 -5.65 -8.39 6.30
CA CYS A 122 -5.89 -9.44 7.29
C CYS A 122 -5.30 -9.03 8.65
N PRO A 123 -5.99 -8.20 9.46
CA PRO A 123 -5.45 -7.66 10.70
C PRO A 123 -5.19 -8.76 11.73
N HIS A 124 -3.92 -9.11 11.94
CA HIS A 124 -3.52 -10.20 12.83
C HIS A 124 -4.02 -10.02 14.27
N SER A 125 -3.96 -8.81 14.83
CA SER A 125 -4.39 -8.56 16.22
C SER A 125 -5.89 -8.73 16.44
N GLN A 126 -6.70 -8.47 15.42
CA GLN A 126 -8.16 -8.58 15.45
C GLN A 126 -8.68 -9.83 14.71
N ARG A 127 -7.79 -10.76 14.36
CA ARG A 127 -8.11 -11.89 13.47
C ARG A 127 -9.28 -12.76 13.92
N ASN A 128 -9.56 -12.84 15.22
CA ASN A 128 -10.62 -13.67 15.79
C ASN A 128 -11.85 -12.85 16.24
N MET A 129 -11.88 -11.56 15.93
CA MET A 129 -13.00 -10.67 16.20
C MET A 129 -13.91 -10.59 14.98
N THR A 130 -15.19 -10.35 15.22
CA THR A 130 -16.08 -9.75 14.23
C THR A 130 -15.63 -8.32 13.93
N ILE A 131 -16.01 -7.79 12.78
CA ILE A 131 -15.79 -6.39 12.42
C ILE A 131 -16.50 -5.48 13.41
N ALA A 132 -17.71 -5.84 13.86
CA ALA A 132 -18.47 -5.11 14.87
C ALA A 132 -17.73 -5.00 16.22
N GLU A 133 -17.04 -6.04 16.66
CA GLU A 133 -16.18 -6.00 17.85
C GLU A 133 -14.91 -5.19 17.58
N ALA A 134 -14.28 -5.39 16.42
CA ALA A 134 -13.01 -4.75 16.07
C ALA A 134 -13.12 -3.23 15.95
N VAL A 135 -14.24 -2.69 15.43
CA VAL A 135 -14.43 -1.23 15.27
C VAL A 135 -14.52 -0.48 16.59
N GLN A 136 -14.81 -1.18 17.70
CA GLN A 136 -14.78 -0.58 19.04
C GLN A 136 -13.34 -0.30 19.50
N LEU A 137 -12.34 -0.89 18.84
CA LEU A 137 -10.94 -0.64 19.16
C LEU A 137 -10.44 0.63 18.45
N PRO A 138 -9.83 1.58 19.18
CA PRO A 138 -9.26 2.79 18.57
C PRO A 138 -8.23 2.48 17.48
N SER A 139 -7.49 1.38 17.63
CA SER A 139 -6.42 0.92 16.73
C SER A 139 -6.93 0.25 15.46
N PHE A 140 -8.22 -0.08 15.36
CA PHE A 140 -8.77 -0.71 14.15
C PHE A 140 -8.91 0.31 13.02
N CYS A 141 -8.74 -0.15 11.78
CA CYS A 141 -8.72 0.74 10.63
C CYS A 141 -10.10 1.28 10.25
N LEU A 142 -11.17 0.57 10.59
CA LEU A 142 -12.54 0.95 10.22
C LEU A 142 -13.25 1.68 11.37
N ARG A 143 -14.27 2.45 11.01
CA ARG A 143 -15.29 2.99 11.92
C ARG A 143 -16.67 2.72 11.37
N GLU A 144 -17.65 2.63 12.25
CA GLU A 144 -19.06 2.57 11.87
C GLU A 144 -19.58 3.97 11.52
N GLU A 145 -20.34 4.07 10.44
CA GLU A 145 -21.02 5.29 10.00
C GLU A 145 -22.32 4.92 9.28
N GLY A 146 -23.45 5.43 9.79
CA GLY A 146 -24.75 5.25 9.14
C GLY A 146 -25.20 3.78 8.97
N GLY A 147 -24.80 2.88 9.89
CA GLY A 147 -25.10 1.45 9.79
C GLY A 147 -24.24 0.68 8.79
N SER A 148 -23.18 1.32 8.28
CA SER A 148 -22.14 0.69 7.45
C SER A 148 -20.77 0.94 8.05
N TYR A 149 -19.72 0.41 7.40
CA TYR A 149 -18.34 0.60 7.81
C TYR A 149 -17.55 1.35 6.75
N ILE A 150 -16.69 2.26 7.21
CA ILE A 150 -15.79 3.02 6.35
C ILE A 150 -14.37 3.01 6.89
N LEU A 151 -13.41 3.16 5.99
CA LEU A 151 -12.00 3.31 6.36
C LEU A 151 -11.79 4.70 6.98
N LYS A 152 -11.14 4.77 8.14
CA LYS A 152 -10.78 6.03 8.78
C LYS A 152 -9.78 6.79 7.89
N GLU A 153 -10.11 8.01 7.48
CA GLU A 153 -9.25 8.83 6.60
C GLU A 153 -7.89 9.20 7.20
N ASN A 154 -7.81 9.28 8.53
CA ASN A 154 -6.55 9.50 9.24
C ASN A 154 -5.69 8.23 9.39
N HIS A 155 -6.21 7.06 9.00
CA HIS A 155 -5.50 5.79 9.11
C HIS A 155 -4.45 5.65 7.99
N PRO A 156 -3.26 5.05 8.25
CA PRO A 156 -2.25 4.85 7.21
C PRO A 156 -2.74 4.14 5.95
N TYR A 157 -3.69 3.22 6.07
CA TYR A 157 -4.27 2.53 4.92
C TYR A 157 -5.04 3.47 3.98
N TRP A 158 -5.62 4.57 4.47
CA TRP A 158 -6.27 5.55 3.59
C TRP A 158 -5.25 6.16 2.63
N HIS A 159 -4.12 6.64 3.16
CA HIS A 159 -3.04 7.19 2.35
C HIS A 159 -2.38 6.14 1.43
N GLN A 160 -2.33 4.88 1.87
CA GLN A 160 -1.85 3.79 1.02
C GLN A 160 -2.76 3.62 -0.20
N VAL A 161 -4.08 3.48 0.02
CA VAL A 161 -5.06 3.27 -1.05
C VAL A 161 -5.13 4.47 -1.99
N GLN A 162 -5.17 5.70 -1.45
CA GLN A 162 -5.17 6.89 -2.29
C GLN A 162 -3.88 7.00 -3.11
N GLY A 163 -2.71 6.71 -2.52
CA GLY A 163 -1.45 6.63 -3.24
C GLY A 163 -1.47 5.61 -4.38
N GLN A 164 -2.03 4.41 -4.14
CA GLN A 164 -2.21 3.39 -5.17
C GLN A 164 -3.14 3.87 -6.30
N LEU A 165 -4.29 4.47 -5.98
CA LEU A 165 -5.26 4.96 -6.96
C LEU A 165 -4.68 6.04 -7.87
N HIS A 166 -3.92 6.97 -7.30
CA HIS A 166 -3.26 8.04 -8.06
C HIS A 166 -2.09 7.53 -8.91
N ILE A 167 -1.22 6.66 -8.39
CA ILE A 167 -0.05 6.14 -9.13
C ILE A 167 -0.46 5.17 -10.26
N THR A 168 -1.53 4.40 -10.05
CA THR A 168 -2.01 3.42 -11.05
C THR A 168 -3.03 3.99 -12.05
N ASP A 169 -3.40 5.26 -11.87
CA ASP A 169 -4.50 5.93 -12.56
C ASP A 169 -5.84 5.15 -12.57
N ARG A 170 -6.22 4.60 -11.42
CA ARG A 170 -7.50 3.87 -11.25
C ARG A 170 -8.51 4.64 -10.42
N SER A 171 -9.79 4.42 -10.65
CA SER A 171 -10.86 5.25 -10.06
C SER A 171 -11.39 4.72 -8.73
N LEU A 172 -11.19 3.43 -8.44
CA LEU A 172 -11.83 2.75 -7.31
C LEU A 172 -10.92 1.68 -6.70
N CYS A 173 -11.00 1.51 -5.39
CA CYS A 173 -10.40 0.38 -4.68
C CYS A 173 -11.47 -0.42 -3.96
N TYR A 174 -11.48 -1.74 -4.18
CA TYR A 174 -12.11 -2.71 -3.29
C TYR A 174 -11.18 -2.92 -2.11
N PHE A 175 -11.46 -2.26 -0.99
CA PHE A 175 -10.71 -2.43 0.24
C PHE A 175 -11.36 -3.52 1.08
N VAL A 176 -10.69 -4.66 1.22
CA VAL A 176 -11.23 -5.84 1.89
C VAL A 176 -10.58 -5.98 3.24
N VAL A 177 -11.39 -6.11 4.29
CA VAL A 177 -10.91 -6.48 5.61
C VAL A 177 -11.43 -7.87 5.93
N TRP A 178 -10.50 -8.81 6.10
CA TRP A 178 -10.80 -10.21 6.35
C TRP A 178 -10.35 -10.61 7.75
N THR A 179 -11.24 -11.23 8.51
CA THR A 179 -10.96 -11.92 9.78
C THR A 179 -11.36 -13.39 9.64
N THR A 180 -11.02 -14.22 10.63
CA THR A 180 -11.46 -15.62 10.66
C THR A 180 -12.97 -15.76 10.87
N LYS A 181 -13.67 -14.67 11.19
CA LYS A 181 -15.12 -14.64 11.43
C LYS A 181 -15.89 -14.18 10.20
N GLU A 182 -15.38 -13.17 9.49
CA GLU A 182 -16.08 -12.58 8.35
C GLU A 182 -15.15 -11.76 7.45
N ALA A 183 -15.68 -11.32 6.32
CA ALA A 183 -15.01 -10.40 5.41
C ALA A 183 -15.96 -9.25 5.07
N ILE A 184 -15.44 -8.03 5.07
CA ILE A 184 -16.16 -6.86 4.60
C ILE A 184 -15.39 -6.15 3.49
N ILE A 185 -16.14 -5.58 2.55
CA ILE A 185 -15.60 -4.82 1.42
C ILE A 185 -16.11 -3.40 1.47
N ILE A 186 -15.17 -2.48 1.38
CA ILE A 186 -15.40 -1.04 1.39
C ILE A 186 -14.92 -0.50 0.05
N LEU A 187 -15.81 0.22 -0.62
CA LEU A 187 -15.49 0.88 -1.88
C LEU A 187 -14.86 2.23 -1.58
N ILE A 188 -13.59 2.40 -1.95
CA ILE A 188 -12.85 3.65 -1.73
C ILE A 188 -12.62 4.31 -3.10
N PRO A 189 -13.31 5.40 -3.41
CA PRO A 189 -13.06 6.14 -4.65
C PRO A 189 -11.74 6.91 -4.58
N LYS A 190 -11.13 7.15 -5.74
CA LYS A 190 -10.01 8.08 -5.88
C LYS A 190 -10.48 9.46 -5.41
N ASP A 191 -9.80 10.00 -4.41
CA ASP A 191 -10.03 11.36 -3.92
C ASP A 191 -9.11 12.34 -4.66
N PRO A 192 -9.65 13.24 -5.51
CA PRO A 192 -8.85 14.23 -6.22
C PRO A 192 -8.10 15.18 -5.28
N ALA A 193 -8.66 15.50 -4.12
CA ALA A 193 -8.02 16.41 -3.15
C ALA A 193 -6.75 15.79 -2.54
N TRP A 194 -6.62 14.47 -2.56
CA TRP A 194 -5.43 13.77 -2.07
C TRP A 194 -4.22 13.96 -2.99
N HIS A 195 -4.39 14.31 -4.27
CA HIS A 195 -3.33 14.34 -5.28
C HIS A 195 -2.10 15.15 -4.88
N GLY A 196 -2.30 16.30 -4.22
CA GLY A 196 -1.21 17.17 -3.77
C GLY A 196 -0.22 16.50 -2.81
N ASN A 197 -0.61 15.40 -2.15
CA ASN A 197 0.28 14.63 -1.30
C ASN A 197 1.42 13.94 -2.07
N LEU A 198 1.27 13.67 -3.37
CA LEU A 198 2.34 13.08 -4.18
C LEU A 198 3.58 13.98 -4.19
N LEU A 199 3.39 15.29 -4.40
CA LEU A 199 4.49 16.26 -4.37
C LEU A 199 5.17 16.32 -3.00
N LEU A 200 4.38 16.26 -1.91
CA LEU A 200 4.93 16.22 -0.55
C LEU A 200 5.78 14.97 -0.31
N LEU A 201 5.36 13.82 -0.83
CA LEU A 201 6.09 12.56 -0.74
C LEU A 201 7.38 12.58 -1.58
N GLU A 202 7.35 13.18 -2.77
CA GLU A 202 8.54 13.37 -3.62
C GLU A 202 9.56 14.34 -2.99
N ASN A 203 9.07 15.42 -2.37
CA ASN A 203 9.91 16.36 -1.62
C ASN A 203 10.58 15.66 -0.43
N PHE A 204 9.81 14.88 0.34
CA PHE A 204 10.35 14.09 1.45
C PHE A 204 11.44 13.11 0.96
N TYR A 205 11.19 12.43 -0.16
CA TYR A 205 12.16 11.53 -0.76
C TYR A 205 13.47 12.27 -1.09
N THR A 206 13.35 13.39 -1.79
CA THR A 206 14.50 14.19 -2.26
C THR A 206 15.30 14.78 -1.11
N GLN A 207 14.63 15.26 -0.06
CA GLN A 207 15.27 15.92 1.08
C GLN A 207 15.90 14.95 2.07
N HIS A 208 15.35 13.73 2.22
CA HIS A 208 15.73 12.85 3.32
C HIS A 208 16.18 11.46 2.89
N MET A 209 15.54 10.85 1.89
CA MET A 209 15.91 9.51 1.45
C MET A 209 17.10 9.55 0.48
N LEU A 210 17.04 10.43 -0.52
CA LEU A 210 18.05 10.52 -1.57
C LEU A 210 19.47 10.76 -1.03
N PRO A 211 19.72 11.69 -0.07
CA PRO A 211 21.08 11.89 0.47
C PRO A 211 21.66 10.64 1.14
N VAL A 212 20.82 9.85 1.82
CA VAL A 212 21.24 8.61 2.50
C VAL A 212 21.44 7.47 1.51
N LEU A 213 20.68 7.44 0.42
CA LEU A 213 20.86 6.44 -0.64
C LEU A 213 22.15 6.70 -1.43
N ALA A 214 22.41 7.95 -1.80
CA ALA A 214 23.62 8.34 -2.51
C ALA A 214 24.90 8.03 -1.70
N SER A 215 24.89 8.32 -0.38
CA SER A 215 26.05 8.03 0.46
C SER A 215 26.35 6.53 0.61
N ARG A 216 25.36 5.65 0.42
CA ARG A 216 25.54 4.18 0.50
C ARG A 216 26.11 3.59 -0.78
N GLU A 217 25.95 4.27 -1.91
CA GLU A 217 26.53 3.85 -3.20
C GLU A 217 28.02 4.20 -3.29
N GLU A 218 28.47 5.23 -2.56
CA GLU A 218 29.90 5.63 -2.49
C GLU A 218 30.75 4.69 -1.60
N ASP A 219 30.10 3.91 -0.72
CA ASP A 219 30.74 2.97 0.22
C ASP A 219 30.90 1.54 -0.35
N ILE A 220 30.57 1.30 -1.62
CA ILE A 220 30.64 0.00 -2.33
C ILE A 220 31.65 0.09 -3.47
#